data_AF-A0A9X9A7P9-F1
#
_entry.id   AF-A0A9X9A7P9-F1
#
_cell.length_a   1.000
_cell.length_b   1.000
_cell.length_c   1.000
_cell.angle_alpha   90.00
_cell.angle_beta   90.00
_cell.angle_gamma   90.00
#
_symmetry.space_group_name_H-M   'P 1'
#
loop_
_entity.id
_entity.type
_entity.pdbx_description
1 polymer ?
#
loop_
_entity_poly.entity_id
_entity_poly.type
_entity_poly.pdbx_seq_one_letter_code
_entity_poly.pdbx_strand_id
1 'polypeptide(L)'
;MDKNIELQEVKELQNRFQASATELNQQFECLMQKILDFTEINSFQGKAASDIKNYLSTVHGSIIFKYMEAVELLKEQFQKSINDFNSTVDSDADTKIYGIYLDDVKKKINGYSEGFNLSNDQAKQTVGSVSDIIAIQYPSSAGIMEGSIKSQKEISDTLEKLEAYNSNQSDLQTFQEMMRELDDGMNRVQAYGGDFSSDSIEKIMPEEWVAATVVNSKAWIGGFNKGNKWGKGVVSSFLRYHYMEKVLGFGTQFDIIDGEG
;
A
#
# COMPACT_ATOMS: atom_id res chain seq x y z
N MET A 1 -4.46 -13.51 17.37
CA MET A 1 -4.47 -13.20 15.93
C MET A 1 -3.34 -14.02 15.34
N ASP A 2 -3.61 -14.83 14.32
CA ASP A 2 -2.62 -15.75 13.76
C ASP A 2 -1.57 -14.93 13.00
N LYS A 3 -0.30 -15.03 13.41
CA LYS A 3 0.81 -14.30 12.80
C LYS A 3 1.45 -15.13 11.71
N ASN A 4 0.75 -15.28 10.59
CA ASN A 4 1.21 -16.07 9.45
C ASN A 4 1.53 -15.18 8.26
N ILE A 5 2.69 -15.38 7.64
CA ILE A 5 3.04 -14.69 6.40
C ILE A 5 3.85 -15.60 5.48
N GLU A 6 3.47 -15.58 4.21
CA GLU A 6 4.25 -16.12 3.09
C GLU A 6 4.56 -14.98 2.14
N LEU A 7 5.81 -14.50 2.12
CA LEU A 7 6.16 -13.27 1.40
C LEU A 7 5.96 -13.41 -0.11
N GLN A 8 6.13 -14.62 -0.64
CA GLN A 8 5.85 -14.93 -2.04
C GLN A 8 4.38 -14.66 -2.40
N GLU A 9 3.43 -15.12 -1.59
CA GLU A 9 1.99 -14.90 -1.84
C GLU A 9 1.64 -13.41 -1.84
N VAL A 10 2.26 -12.63 -0.94
CA VAL A 10 2.09 -11.17 -0.88
C VAL A 10 2.62 -10.50 -2.15
N LYS A 11 3.79 -10.91 -2.65
CA LYS A 11 4.37 -10.40 -3.91
C LYS A 11 3.52 -10.77 -5.13
N GLU A 12 2.99 -11.99 -5.17
CA GLU A 12 2.09 -12.43 -6.25
C GLU A 12 0.78 -11.62 -6.25
N LEU A 13 0.22 -11.35 -5.07
CA LEU A 13 -0.93 -10.46 -4.91
C LEU A 13 -0.59 -9.05 -5.40
N GLN A 14 0.55 -8.48 -5.00
CA GLN A 14 1.01 -7.17 -5.46
C GLN A 14 1.12 -7.12 -6.98
N ASN A 15 1.73 -8.12 -7.62
CA ASN A 15 1.89 -8.19 -9.07
C ASN A 15 0.55 -8.24 -9.80
N ARG A 16 -0.39 -9.06 -9.32
CA ARG A 16 -1.75 -9.15 -9.88
C ARG A 16 -2.51 -7.84 -9.74
N PHE A 17 -2.38 -7.20 -8.57
CA PHE A 17 -2.96 -5.89 -8.33
C PHE A 17 -2.37 -4.82 -9.25
N GLN A 18 -1.04 -4.74 -9.38
CA GLN A 18 -0.36 -3.79 -10.26
C GLN A 18 -0.75 -3.96 -11.73
N ALA A 19 -0.89 -5.19 -12.21
CA ALA A 19 -1.36 -5.47 -13.57
C ALA A 19 -2.78 -4.94 -13.78
N SER A 20 -3.70 -5.28 -12.86
CA SER A 20 -5.10 -4.83 -12.91
C SER A 20 -5.22 -3.31 -12.80
N ALA A 21 -4.43 -2.70 -11.91
CA ALA A 21 -4.35 -1.26 -11.72
C ALA A 21 -3.85 -0.54 -12.99
N THR A 22 -2.85 -1.11 -13.66
CA THR A 22 -2.30 -0.55 -14.91
C THR A 22 -3.36 -0.60 -16.01
N GLU A 23 -4.06 -1.72 -16.16
CA GLU A 23 -5.15 -1.84 -17.14
C GLU A 23 -6.29 -0.86 -16.85
N LEU A 24 -6.71 -0.76 -15.59
CA LEU A 24 -7.75 0.18 -15.16
C LEU A 24 -7.36 1.63 -15.43
N ASN A 25 -6.11 2.02 -15.10
CA ASN A 25 -5.61 3.37 -15.35
C ASN A 25 -5.55 3.68 -16.85
N GLN A 26 -5.20 2.72 -17.71
CA GLN A 26 -5.25 2.92 -19.17
C GLN A 26 -6.69 3.16 -19.67
N GLN A 27 -7.67 2.45 -19.12
CA GLN A 27 -9.09 2.70 -19.45
C GLN A 27 -9.55 4.08 -18.99
N PHE A 28 -9.13 4.50 -17.80
CA PHE A 28 -9.41 5.84 -17.27
C PHE A 28 -8.74 6.95 -18.07
N GLU A 29 -7.48 6.78 -18.47
CA GLU A 29 -6.77 7.72 -19.36
C GLU A 29 -7.50 7.85 -20.71
N CYS A 30 -7.93 6.73 -21.30
CA CYS A 30 -8.70 6.74 -22.54
C CYS A 30 -10.05 7.45 -22.38
N LEU A 31 -10.76 7.18 -21.29
CA LEU A 31 -12.05 7.82 -21.01
C LEU A 31 -11.89 9.33 -20.77
N MET A 32 -10.86 9.74 -20.03
CA MET A 32 -10.52 11.14 -19.81
C MET A 32 -10.22 11.85 -21.13
N GLN A 33 -9.41 11.25 -22.00
CA GLN A 33 -9.11 11.82 -23.32
C GLN A 33 -10.38 11.99 -24.15
N LYS A 34 -11.27 10.99 -24.16
CA LYS A 34 -12.57 11.10 -24.86
C LYS A 34 -13.45 12.22 -24.31
N ILE A 35 -13.44 12.45 -23.00
CA ILE A 35 -14.15 13.57 -22.39
C ILE A 35 -13.55 14.90 -22.87
N LEU A 36 -12.22 15.04 -22.89
CA LEU A 36 -11.53 16.22 -23.40
C LEU A 36 -11.85 16.47 -24.88
N ASP A 37 -11.69 15.46 -25.73
CA ASP A 37 -12.03 15.53 -27.16
C ASP A 37 -13.50 15.95 -27.37
N PHE A 38 -14.42 15.43 -26.54
CA PHE A 38 -15.84 15.79 -26.59
C PHE A 38 -16.06 17.27 -26.28
N THR A 39 -15.32 17.84 -25.33
CA THR A 39 -15.42 19.26 -25.00
C THR A 39 -14.98 20.17 -26.16
N GLU A 40 -14.08 19.70 -27.01
CA GLU A 40 -13.54 20.44 -28.16
C GLU A 40 -14.41 20.35 -29.44
N ILE A 41 -15.51 19.58 -29.43
CA ILE A 41 -16.40 19.46 -30.60
C ILE A 41 -17.09 20.79 -30.90
N ASN A 42 -16.56 21.53 -31.88
CA ASN A 42 -17.06 22.86 -32.27
C ASN A 42 -18.48 22.86 -32.86
N SER A 43 -18.90 21.75 -33.48
CA SER A 43 -20.26 21.60 -34.03
C SER A 43 -21.33 21.39 -32.95
N PHE A 44 -20.94 20.98 -31.74
CA PHE A 44 -21.83 20.80 -30.60
C PHE A 44 -21.79 22.06 -29.72
N GLN A 45 -22.74 22.97 -29.97
CA GLN A 45 -22.75 24.33 -29.45
C GLN A 45 -24.14 24.77 -28.94
N GLY A 46 -24.17 25.91 -28.22
CA GLY A 46 -25.35 26.42 -27.53
C GLY A 46 -25.33 26.09 -26.03
N LYS A 47 -26.21 26.72 -25.25
CA LYS A 47 -26.18 26.66 -23.78
C LYS A 47 -26.23 25.22 -23.25
N ALA A 48 -27.15 24.39 -23.75
CA ALA A 48 -27.24 22.98 -23.34
C ALA A 48 -25.97 22.18 -23.67
N ALA A 49 -25.34 22.43 -24.82
CA ALA A 49 -24.08 21.79 -25.17
C ALA A 49 -22.95 22.21 -24.24
N SER A 50 -22.85 23.51 -23.91
CA SER A 50 -21.89 24.02 -22.92
C SER A 50 -22.09 23.39 -21.55
N ASP A 51 -23.34 23.26 -21.08
CA ASP A 51 -23.65 22.67 -19.78
C ASP A 51 -23.27 21.18 -19.72
N ILE A 52 -23.58 20.41 -20.76
CA ILE A 52 -23.17 19.00 -20.87
C ILE A 52 -21.64 18.85 -20.90
N LYS A 53 -20.94 19.65 -21.72
CA LYS A 53 -19.47 19.63 -21.79
C LYS A 53 -18.86 19.92 -20.42
N ASN A 54 -19.36 20.95 -19.74
CA ASN A 54 -18.91 21.33 -18.40
C ASN A 54 -19.20 20.24 -17.36
N TYR A 55 -20.38 19.61 -17.41
CA TYR A 55 -20.69 18.50 -16.50
C TYR A 55 -19.77 17.31 -16.71
N LEU A 56 -19.56 16.89 -17.97
CA LEU A 56 -18.70 15.74 -18.28
C LEU A 56 -17.26 16.00 -17.86
N SER A 57 -16.71 17.18 -18.18
CA SER A 57 -15.35 17.52 -17.78
C SER A 57 -15.22 17.70 -16.27
N THR A 58 -16.19 18.31 -15.59
CA THR A 58 -16.09 18.56 -14.14
C THR A 58 -16.37 17.31 -13.32
N VAL A 59 -17.55 16.72 -13.48
CA VAL A 59 -17.99 15.63 -12.61
C VAL A 59 -17.27 14.33 -12.95
N HIS A 60 -17.39 13.85 -14.19
CA HIS A 60 -16.80 12.57 -14.56
C HIS A 60 -15.27 12.64 -14.61
N GLY A 61 -14.71 13.70 -15.19
CA GLY A 61 -13.26 13.88 -15.24
C GLY A 61 -12.63 13.86 -13.85
N SER A 62 -13.19 14.60 -12.90
CA SER A 62 -12.65 14.59 -11.55
C SER A 62 -12.79 13.26 -10.81
N ILE A 63 -13.92 12.55 -10.98
CA ILE A 63 -14.11 11.22 -10.35
C ILE A 63 -13.08 10.23 -10.89
N ILE A 64 -12.90 10.20 -12.21
CA ILE A 64 -11.87 9.37 -12.87
C ILE A 64 -10.49 9.68 -12.29
N PHE A 65 -10.16 10.98 -12.16
CA PHE A 65 -8.89 11.40 -11.59
C PHE A 65 -8.68 10.87 -10.16
N LYS A 66 -9.67 11.01 -9.27
CA LYS A 66 -9.56 10.49 -7.89
C LYS A 66 -9.41 8.96 -7.84
N TYR A 67 -10.05 8.22 -8.74
CA TYR A 67 -9.84 6.77 -8.83
C TYR A 67 -8.40 6.43 -9.21
N MET A 68 -7.84 7.13 -10.21
CA MET A 68 -6.44 6.92 -10.61
C MET A 68 -5.48 7.21 -9.45
N GLU A 69 -5.75 8.26 -8.68
CA GLU A 69 -4.98 8.62 -7.48
C GLU A 69 -5.06 7.53 -6.40
N ALA A 70 -6.26 7.04 -6.09
CA ALA A 70 -6.47 5.99 -5.08
C ALA A 70 -5.76 4.69 -5.44
N VAL A 71 -5.78 4.32 -6.73
CA VAL A 71 -5.09 3.15 -7.25
C VAL A 71 -3.58 3.28 -7.09
N GLU A 72 -3.00 4.43 -7.41
CA GLU A 72 -1.55 4.66 -7.24
C GLU A 72 -1.14 4.70 -5.77
N LEU A 73 -1.91 5.36 -4.91
CA LEU A 73 -1.66 5.35 -3.46
C LEU A 73 -1.65 3.92 -2.92
N LEU A 74 -2.60 3.08 -3.33
CA LEU A 74 -2.63 1.69 -2.90
C LEU A 74 -1.43 0.88 -3.42
N LYS A 75 -0.95 1.14 -4.64
CA LYS A 75 0.28 0.52 -5.18
C LYS A 75 1.50 0.88 -4.32
N GLU A 76 1.62 2.15 -3.92
CA GLU A 76 2.68 2.63 -3.03
C GLU A 76 2.60 1.97 -1.66
N GLN A 77 1.39 1.82 -1.09
CA GLN A 77 1.19 1.15 0.19
C GLN A 77 1.59 -0.34 0.16
N PHE A 78 1.26 -1.07 -0.93
CA PHE A 78 1.76 -2.44 -1.11
C PHE A 78 3.29 -2.49 -1.11
N GLN A 79 3.92 -1.60 -1.87
CA GLN A 79 5.39 -1.57 -1.97
C GLN A 79 6.04 -1.22 -0.63
N LYS A 80 5.48 -0.23 0.08
CA LYS A 80 5.94 0.18 1.40
C LYS A 80 5.82 -0.98 2.40
N SER A 81 4.66 -1.64 2.44
CA SER A 81 4.44 -2.77 3.36
C SER A 81 5.44 -3.91 3.13
N ILE A 82 5.77 -4.23 1.88
CA ILE A 82 6.82 -5.22 1.56
C ILE A 82 8.21 -4.74 1.99
N ASN A 83 8.54 -3.47 1.77
CA ASN A 83 9.83 -2.92 2.17
C ASN A 83 9.99 -2.88 3.71
N ASP A 84 8.93 -2.53 4.42
CA ASP A 84 8.88 -2.51 5.88
C ASP A 84 9.03 -3.92 6.44
N PHE A 85 8.39 -4.91 5.80
CA PHE A 85 8.58 -6.32 6.13
C PHE A 85 10.05 -6.74 5.94
N ASN A 86 10.62 -6.46 4.76
CA ASN A 86 12.00 -6.83 4.43
C ASN A 86 13.04 -6.22 5.37
N SER A 87 12.78 -5.01 5.86
CA SER A 87 13.70 -4.29 6.75
C SER A 87 13.51 -4.63 8.23
N THR A 88 12.32 -5.03 8.64
CA THR A 88 11.98 -5.29 10.06
C THR A 88 12.05 -6.77 10.42
N VAL A 89 11.54 -7.65 9.54
CA VAL A 89 11.31 -9.07 9.83
C VAL A 89 12.38 -9.92 9.16
N ASP A 90 12.32 -10.07 7.84
CA ASP A 90 13.24 -10.87 7.02
C ASP A 90 13.18 -10.40 5.56
N SER A 91 14.34 -10.35 4.89
CA SER A 91 14.47 -9.92 3.49
C SER A 91 14.46 -11.07 2.48
N ASP A 92 14.46 -12.32 2.93
CA ASP A 92 14.47 -13.49 2.05
C ASP A 92 13.15 -13.60 1.28
N ALA A 93 13.25 -13.82 -0.03
CA ALA A 93 12.09 -13.83 -0.92
C ALA A 93 11.13 -14.99 -0.66
N ASP A 94 11.65 -16.10 -0.12
CA ASP A 94 10.93 -17.34 0.18
C ASP A 94 10.54 -17.42 1.67
N THR A 95 10.58 -16.29 2.39
CA THR A 95 10.21 -16.21 3.82
C THR A 95 8.81 -16.77 4.06
N LYS A 96 8.73 -17.75 4.96
CA LYS A 96 7.49 -18.33 5.49
C LYS A 96 7.56 -18.37 7.00
N ILE A 97 6.67 -17.65 7.66
CA ILE A 97 6.60 -17.59 9.12
C ILE A 97 5.19 -17.99 9.54
N TYR A 98 5.11 -19.02 10.39
CA TYR A 98 3.86 -19.47 11.01
C TYR A 98 3.96 -19.27 12.52
N GLY A 99 3.38 -18.18 13.04
CA GLY A 99 3.57 -17.76 14.42
C GLY A 99 3.17 -18.81 15.45
N ILE A 100 2.02 -19.48 15.26
CA ILE A 100 1.56 -20.56 16.16
C ILE A 100 2.56 -21.72 16.18
N TYR A 101 3.08 -22.11 15.02
CA TYR A 101 4.06 -23.17 14.93
C TYR A 101 5.35 -22.81 15.69
N LEU A 102 5.82 -21.57 15.54
CA LEU A 102 6.99 -21.08 16.28
C LEU A 102 6.77 -21.07 17.79
N ASP A 103 5.60 -20.64 18.27
CA ASP A 103 5.24 -20.71 19.68
C ASP A 103 5.23 -22.15 20.21
N ASP A 104 4.70 -23.09 19.45
CA ASP A 104 4.68 -24.50 19.83
C ASP A 104 6.07 -25.14 19.81
N VAL A 105 6.91 -24.78 18.85
CA VAL A 105 8.33 -25.19 18.83
C VAL A 105 9.06 -24.63 20.06
N LYS A 106 8.84 -23.36 20.42
CA LYS A 106 9.43 -22.73 21.62
C LYS A 106 9.04 -23.49 22.90
N LYS A 107 7.76 -23.85 23.05
CA LYS A 107 7.29 -24.67 24.18
C LYS A 107 7.96 -26.04 24.23
N LYS A 108 8.10 -26.71 23.07
CA LYS A 108 8.78 -28.02 22.96
C LYS A 108 10.25 -27.92 23.33
N ILE A 109 10.97 -26.91 22.85
CA ILE A 109 12.38 -26.67 23.21
C ILE A 109 12.51 -26.44 24.71
N ASN A 110 11.61 -25.66 25.31
CA ASN A 110 11.62 -25.47 26.76
C ASN A 110 11.43 -26.80 27.51
N GLY A 111 10.44 -27.60 27.12
CA GLY A 111 10.21 -28.92 27.73
C GLY A 111 11.40 -29.89 27.55
N TYR A 112 12.04 -29.90 26.38
CA TYR A 112 13.25 -30.69 26.15
C TYR A 112 14.44 -30.20 26.99
N SER A 113 14.60 -28.89 27.15
CA SER A 113 15.65 -28.29 27.98
C SER A 113 15.48 -28.66 29.45
N GLU A 114 14.26 -28.54 29.99
CA GLU A 114 13.93 -28.94 31.35
C GLU A 114 14.20 -30.43 31.58
N GLY A 115 13.73 -31.30 30.68
CA GLY A 115 13.97 -32.74 30.76
C GLY A 115 15.45 -33.11 30.66
N PHE A 116 16.19 -32.45 29.76
CA PHE A 116 17.64 -32.63 29.63
C PHE A 116 18.38 -32.21 30.90
N ASN A 117 18.04 -31.07 31.50
CA ASN A 117 18.67 -30.59 32.73
C ASN A 117 18.47 -31.58 33.88
N LEU A 118 17.23 -32.07 34.06
CA LEU A 118 16.93 -33.07 35.07
C LEU A 118 17.78 -34.34 34.87
N SER A 119 17.85 -34.85 33.64
CA SER A 119 18.64 -36.05 33.33
C SER A 119 20.14 -35.80 33.48
N ASN A 120 20.63 -34.63 33.11
CA ASN A 120 22.04 -34.25 33.20
C ASN A 120 22.49 -34.13 34.65
N ASP A 121 21.65 -33.56 35.52
CA ASP A 121 21.93 -33.45 36.95
C ASP A 121 21.97 -34.83 37.63
N GLN A 122 21.05 -35.72 37.29
CA GLN A 122 21.05 -37.11 37.76
C GLN A 122 22.29 -37.88 37.32
N ALA A 123 22.69 -37.72 36.06
CA ALA A 123 23.90 -38.36 35.52
C ALA A 123 25.17 -37.82 36.19
N LYS A 124 25.25 -36.50 36.40
CA LYS A 124 26.36 -35.86 37.12
C LYS A 124 26.46 -36.33 38.56
N GLN A 125 25.33 -36.49 39.26
CA GLN A 125 25.28 -37.05 40.62
C GLN A 125 25.77 -38.50 40.65
N THR A 126 25.33 -39.31 39.68
CA THR A 126 25.73 -40.73 39.57
C THR A 126 27.23 -40.86 39.32
N VAL A 127 27.79 -40.11 38.37
CA VAL A 127 29.25 -40.09 38.13
C VAL A 127 30.01 -39.59 39.36
N GLY A 128 29.49 -38.58 40.05
CA GLY A 128 30.05 -38.11 41.31
C GLY A 128 30.09 -39.18 42.40
N SER A 129 29.08 -40.06 42.47
CA SER A 129 28.97 -41.09 43.51
C SER A 129 29.99 -42.22 43.42
N VAL A 130 30.64 -42.41 42.27
CA VAL A 130 31.66 -43.45 42.03
C VAL A 130 33.07 -42.86 41.81
N SER A 131 33.23 -41.56 42.03
CA SER A 131 34.46 -40.82 41.74
C SER A 131 35.63 -41.17 42.67
N ASP A 132 35.33 -41.79 43.82
CA ASP A 132 36.31 -42.33 44.77
C ASP A 132 36.89 -43.68 44.32
N ILE A 133 36.15 -44.45 43.51
CA ILE A 133 36.57 -45.75 42.98
C ILE A 133 37.30 -45.58 41.64
N ILE A 134 36.74 -44.76 40.73
CA ILE A 134 37.28 -44.55 39.38
C ILE A 134 37.32 -43.05 39.07
N ALA A 135 38.50 -42.55 38.72
CA ALA A 135 38.67 -41.17 38.28
C ALA A 135 38.06 -40.96 36.88
N ILE A 136 36.80 -40.51 36.83
CA ILE A 136 36.05 -40.22 35.60
C ILE A 136 35.60 -38.76 35.63
N GLN A 137 35.83 -38.04 34.54
CA GLN A 137 35.33 -36.67 34.35
C GLN A 137 33.98 -36.69 33.65
N TYR A 138 32.98 -36.00 34.22
CA TYR A 138 31.69 -35.82 33.57
C TYR A 138 31.80 -34.89 32.35
N PRO A 139 31.23 -35.25 31.18
CA PRO A 139 31.29 -34.42 29.98
C PRO A 139 30.49 -33.11 30.12
N SER A 140 30.88 -32.05 29.42
CA SER A 140 30.17 -30.78 29.46
C SER A 140 28.84 -30.84 28.70
N SER A 141 27.78 -30.30 29.30
CA SER A 141 26.46 -30.11 28.68
C SER A 141 26.20 -28.70 28.16
N ALA A 142 27.18 -27.80 28.26
CA ALA A 142 27.01 -26.37 27.98
C ALA A 142 26.51 -26.08 26.57
N GLY A 143 26.99 -26.80 25.55
CA GLY A 143 26.57 -26.59 24.17
C GLY A 143 25.09 -26.88 23.90
N ILE A 144 24.50 -27.86 24.59
CA ILE A 144 23.07 -28.19 24.48
C ILE A 144 22.24 -27.08 25.13
N MET A 145 22.65 -26.62 26.31
CA MET A 145 22.00 -25.51 27.01
C MET A 145 22.04 -24.22 26.19
N GLU A 146 23.24 -23.86 25.71
CA GLU A 146 23.45 -22.66 24.89
C GLU A 146 22.62 -22.73 23.60
N GLY A 147 22.60 -23.89 22.93
CA GLY A 147 21.77 -24.13 21.75
C GLY A 147 20.27 -23.91 22.04
N SER A 148 19.75 -24.48 23.14
CA SER A 148 18.36 -24.29 23.56
C SER A 148 18.04 -22.82 23.80
N ILE A 149 18.89 -22.10 24.56
CA ILE A 149 18.69 -20.68 24.86
C ILE A 149 18.71 -19.86 23.56
N LYS A 150 19.68 -20.12 22.69
CA LYS A 150 19.81 -19.42 21.42
C LYS A 150 18.60 -19.65 20.51
N SER A 151 18.14 -20.89 20.36
CA SER A 151 16.94 -21.19 19.55
C SER A 151 15.67 -20.53 20.11
N GLN A 152 15.48 -20.54 21.44
CA GLN A 152 14.34 -19.84 22.06
C GLN A 152 14.41 -18.33 21.82
N LYS A 153 15.61 -17.75 21.88
CA LYS A 153 15.83 -16.34 21.59
C LYS A 153 15.52 -16.01 20.14
N GLU A 154 16.07 -16.76 19.19
CA GLU A 154 15.80 -16.55 17.75
C GLU A 154 14.30 -16.60 17.44
N ILE A 155 13.56 -17.57 18.00
CA ILE A 155 12.10 -17.63 17.85
C ILE A 155 11.41 -16.39 18.43
N SER A 156 11.83 -15.95 19.62
CA SER A 156 11.23 -14.77 20.28
C SER A 156 11.50 -13.50 19.49
N ASP A 157 12.73 -13.29 19.06
CA ASP A 157 13.14 -12.15 18.24
C ASP A 157 12.33 -12.10 16.94
N THR A 158 12.09 -13.24 16.27
CA THR A 158 11.22 -13.31 15.08
C THR A 158 9.76 -12.92 15.38
N LEU A 159 9.18 -13.42 16.47
CA LEU A 159 7.80 -13.12 16.85
C LEU A 159 7.60 -11.65 17.27
N GLU A 160 8.61 -11.06 17.91
CA GLU A 160 8.64 -9.64 18.29
C GLU A 160 8.76 -8.74 17.07
N LYS A 161 9.67 -9.05 16.13
CA LYS A 161 9.78 -8.33 14.85
C LYS A 161 8.47 -8.35 14.07
N LEU A 162 7.79 -9.49 14.04
CA LEU A 162 6.49 -9.64 13.38
C LEU A 162 5.39 -8.82 14.07
N GLU A 163 5.42 -8.73 15.41
CA GLU A 163 4.50 -7.86 16.15
C GLU A 163 4.76 -6.37 15.89
N ALA A 164 6.03 -5.97 15.86
CA ALA A 164 6.43 -4.61 15.56
C ALA A 164 6.00 -4.21 14.14
N TYR A 165 6.23 -5.09 13.16
CA TYR A 165 5.76 -4.90 11.78
C TYR A 165 4.23 -4.70 11.73
N ASN A 166 3.45 -5.55 12.41
CA ASN A 166 1.98 -5.45 12.43
C ASN A 166 1.48 -4.19 13.15
N SER A 167 2.15 -3.78 14.23
CA SER A 167 1.77 -2.60 15.02
C SER A 167 2.04 -1.29 14.29
N ASN A 168 2.98 -1.29 13.35
CA ASN A 168 3.36 -0.13 12.55
C ASN A 168 2.54 0.04 11.26
N GLN A 169 1.49 -0.77 11.02
CA GLN A 169 0.64 -0.68 9.82
C GLN A 169 -0.42 0.44 9.92
N SER A 170 -0.06 1.65 10.34
CA SER A 170 -0.96 2.81 10.43
C SER A 170 -1.35 3.43 9.08
N ASP A 171 -0.79 2.94 7.98
CA ASP A 171 -0.68 3.73 6.74
C ASP A 171 -1.85 3.57 5.77
N LEU A 172 -2.91 2.85 6.16
CA LEU A 172 -4.12 2.72 5.35
C LEU A 172 -5.15 3.82 5.61
N GLN A 173 -4.95 4.69 6.60
CA GLN A 173 -5.91 5.74 6.92
C GLN A 173 -6.12 6.70 5.73
N THR A 174 -5.05 7.17 5.10
CA THR A 174 -5.14 8.05 3.92
C THR A 174 -5.89 7.39 2.76
N PHE A 175 -5.67 6.09 2.53
CA PHE A 175 -6.40 5.34 1.51
C PHE A 175 -7.89 5.20 1.86
N GLN A 176 -8.21 4.90 3.12
CA GLN A 176 -9.59 4.80 3.59
C GLN A 176 -10.34 6.12 3.48
N GLU A 177 -9.68 7.24 3.82
CA GLU A 177 -10.22 8.58 3.66
C GLU A 177 -10.52 8.88 2.18
N MET A 178 -9.59 8.56 1.28
CA MET A 178 -9.79 8.74 -0.16
C MET A 178 -10.93 7.89 -0.73
N MET A 179 -11.04 6.63 -0.30
CA MET A 179 -12.14 5.76 -0.70
C MET A 179 -13.49 6.27 -0.18
N ARG A 180 -13.53 6.82 1.04
CA ARG A 180 -14.74 7.43 1.59
C ARG A 180 -15.14 8.68 0.79
N GLU A 181 -14.19 9.51 0.40
CA GLU A 181 -14.47 10.67 -0.46
C GLU A 181 -14.97 10.28 -1.85
N LEU A 182 -14.48 9.16 -2.40
CA LEU A 182 -14.94 8.59 -3.67
C LEU A 182 -16.39 8.10 -3.53
N ASP A 183 -16.71 7.35 -2.48
CA ASP A 183 -18.07 6.86 -2.21
C ASP A 183 -19.05 8.04 -2.02
N ASP A 184 -18.67 9.05 -1.25
CA ASP A 184 -19.49 10.26 -1.06
C ASP A 184 -19.71 10.99 -2.39
N GLY A 185 -18.68 11.11 -3.22
CA GLY A 185 -18.79 11.70 -4.56
C GLY A 185 -19.73 10.92 -5.47
N MET A 186 -19.60 9.59 -5.51
CA MET A 186 -20.47 8.71 -6.29
C MET A 186 -21.92 8.76 -5.82
N ASN A 187 -22.18 8.82 -4.51
CA ASN A 187 -23.52 8.98 -3.96
C ASN A 187 -24.16 10.32 -4.39
N ARG A 188 -23.38 11.40 -4.44
CA ARG A 188 -23.88 12.69 -4.96
C ARG A 188 -24.16 12.64 -6.45
N VAL A 189 -23.33 11.97 -7.25
CA VAL A 189 -23.62 11.74 -8.67
C VAL A 189 -24.91 10.95 -8.85
N GLN A 190 -25.19 9.96 -8.01
CA GLN A 190 -26.46 9.24 -8.06
C GLN A 190 -27.65 10.12 -7.69
N ALA A 191 -27.50 11.01 -6.70
CA ALA A 191 -28.57 11.88 -6.22
C ALA A 191 -28.92 13.03 -7.18
N TYR A 192 -27.91 13.59 -7.86
CA TYR A 192 -28.05 14.76 -8.76
C TYR A 192 -27.79 14.41 -10.24
N GLY A 193 -27.60 13.14 -10.55
CA GLY A 193 -27.29 12.65 -11.88
C GLY A 193 -28.41 12.90 -12.88
N GLY A 194 -28.03 13.36 -14.07
CA GLY A 194 -28.97 13.69 -15.15
C GLY A 194 -29.40 15.16 -15.19
N ASP A 195 -29.05 15.97 -14.18
CA ASP A 195 -29.10 17.43 -14.27
C ASP A 195 -27.69 17.98 -14.55
N PHE A 196 -27.53 18.58 -15.73
CA PHE A 196 -26.26 19.12 -16.22
C PHE A 196 -26.04 20.60 -15.83
N SER A 197 -26.95 21.18 -15.02
CA SER A 197 -26.85 22.56 -14.58
C SER A 197 -25.61 22.81 -13.70
N SER A 198 -25.16 24.07 -13.67
CA SER A 198 -24.07 24.51 -12.78
C SER A 198 -24.37 24.23 -11.30
N ASP A 199 -25.62 24.39 -10.90
CA ASP A 199 -26.05 24.21 -9.50
C ASP A 199 -25.94 22.74 -9.09
N SER A 200 -26.23 21.82 -10.01
CA SER A 200 -26.05 20.39 -9.78
C SER A 200 -24.58 19.99 -9.78
N ILE A 201 -23.75 20.59 -10.63
CA ILE A 201 -22.29 20.43 -10.57
C ILE A 201 -21.75 20.86 -9.21
N GLU A 202 -22.16 22.02 -8.68
CA GLU A 202 -21.70 22.53 -7.38
C GLU A 202 -22.12 21.62 -6.21
N LYS A 203 -23.32 21.02 -6.27
CA LYS A 203 -23.79 20.05 -5.28
C LYS A 203 -23.02 18.72 -5.33
N ILE A 204 -22.65 18.26 -6.53
CA ILE A 204 -21.86 17.04 -6.70
C ILE A 204 -20.41 17.30 -6.26
N MET A 205 -19.88 18.45 -6.66
CA MET A 205 -18.47 18.84 -6.60
C MET A 205 -18.30 20.12 -5.76
N PRO A 206 -18.56 20.08 -4.45
CA PRO A 206 -18.36 21.24 -3.59
C PRO A 206 -16.89 21.66 -3.58
N GLU A 207 -16.63 22.94 -3.32
CA GLU A 207 -15.29 23.53 -3.42
C GLU A 207 -14.21 22.78 -2.65
N GLU A 208 -14.55 22.22 -1.48
CA GLU A 208 -13.63 21.42 -0.66
C GLU A 208 -13.12 20.17 -1.40
N TRP A 209 -14.02 19.49 -2.11
CA TRP A 209 -13.68 18.27 -2.86
C TRP A 209 -12.79 18.62 -4.06
N VAL A 210 -13.08 19.74 -4.74
CA VAL A 210 -12.27 20.26 -5.84
C VAL A 210 -10.88 20.67 -5.35
N ALA A 211 -10.80 21.38 -4.22
CA ALA A 211 -9.53 21.81 -3.63
C ALA A 211 -8.64 20.62 -3.22
N ALA A 212 -9.22 19.58 -2.60
CA ALA A 212 -8.51 18.35 -2.23
C ALA A 212 -7.93 17.65 -3.46
N THR A 213 -8.74 17.51 -4.52
CA THR A 213 -8.31 16.93 -5.81
C THR A 213 -7.12 17.69 -6.38
N VAL A 214 -7.13 19.03 -6.31
CA VAL A 214 -6.04 19.87 -6.81
C VAL A 214 -4.75 19.70 -5.99
N VAL A 215 -4.84 19.73 -4.65
CA VAL A 215 -3.66 19.58 -3.78
C VAL A 215 -2.99 18.23 -4.04
N ASN A 216 -3.77 17.16 -4.06
CA ASN A 216 -3.22 15.84 -4.24
C ASN A 216 -2.69 15.62 -5.66
N SER A 217 -3.34 16.20 -6.67
CA SER A 217 -2.86 16.14 -8.06
C SER A 217 -1.48 16.76 -8.27
N LYS A 218 -1.15 17.85 -7.55
CA LYS A 218 0.18 18.47 -7.62
C LYS A 218 1.24 17.56 -7.02
N ALA A 219 0.94 16.91 -5.89
CA ALA A 219 1.83 15.91 -5.30
C ALA A 219 2.03 14.70 -6.23
N TRP A 220 0.94 14.22 -6.84
CA TRP A 220 0.94 13.06 -7.74
C TRP A 220 1.72 13.30 -9.05
N ILE A 221 1.54 14.45 -9.71
CA ILE A 221 2.32 14.81 -10.92
C ILE A 221 3.82 14.93 -10.61
N GLY A 222 4.16 15.47 -9.44
CA GLY A 222 5.53 15.54 -8.96
C GLY A 222 6.16 14.16 -8.71
N GLY A 223 5.35 13.16 -8.33
CA GLY A 223 5.76 11.80 -8.01
C GLY A 223 5.82 10.82 -9.18
N PHE A 224 5.17 11.07 -10.31
CA PHE A 224 5.23 10.16 -11.46
C PHE A 224 6.67 9.95 -11.94
N ASN A 225 7.11 8.70 -11.88
CA ASN A 225 8.38 8.25 -12.43
C ASN A 225 8.41 8.43 -13.98
N LYS A 226 9.59 8.66 -14.55
CA LYS A 226 9.83 9.08 -15.96
C LYS A 226 9.21 8.21 -17.08
N GLY A 227 8.62 7.05 -16.76
CA GLY A 227 8.16 6.05 -17.73
C GLY A 227 6.78 6.28 -18.35
N ASN A 228 5.83 6.95 -17.68
CA ASN A 228 4.44 7.02 -18.16
C ASN A 228 4.06 8.44 -18.65
N LYS A 229 4.68 8.87 -19.76
CA LYS A 229 4.54 10.23 -20.32
C LYS A 229 3.12 10.55 -20.78
N TRP A 230 2.35 9.55 -21.23
CA TRP A 230 1.03 9.76 -21.82
C TRP A 230 -0.01 10.13 -20.76
N GLY A 231 -0.07 9.38 -19.64
CA GLY A 231 -0.92 9.70 -18.49
C GLY A 231 -0.64 11.08 -17.87
N LYS A 232 0.63 11.49 -17.80
CA LYS A 232 1.00 12.86 -17.38
C LYS A 232 0.36 13.94 -18.25
N GLY A 233 0.37 13.74 -19.57
CA GLY A 233 -0.19 14.69 -20.53
C GLY A 233 -1.69 14.89 -20.30
N VAL A 234 -2.46 13.79 -20.32
CA VAL A 234 -3.92 13.81 -20.14
C VAL A 234 -4.33 14.43 -18.81
N VAL A 235 -3.66 14.02 -17.72
CA VAL A 235 -3.90 14.56 -16.38
C VAL A 235 -3.55 16.05 -16.29
N SER A 236 -2.41 16.44 -16.86
CA SER A 236 -2.00 17.85 -16.85
C SER A 236 -2.97 18.72 -17.65
N SER A 237 -3.48 18.23 -18.78
CA SER A 237 -4.48 18.92 -19.60
C SER A 237 -5.80 19.08 -18.84
N PHE A 238 -6.24 18.02 -18.16
CA PHE A 238 -7.40 18.07 -17.28
C PHE A 238 -7.27 19.13 -16.17
N LEU A 239 -6.13 19.16 -15.48
CA LEU A 239 -5.87 20.15 -14.43
C LEU A 239 -5.77 21.56 -15.00
N ARG A 240 -5.13 21.76 -16.16
CA ARG A 240 -5.08 23.07 -16.82
C ARG A 240 -6.48 23.56 -17.18
N TYR A 241 -7.32 22.70 -17.75
CA TYR A 241 -8.70 23.03 -18.11
C TYR A 241 -9.48 23.56 -16.90
N HIS A 242 -9.43 22.85 -15.75
CA HIS A 242 -10.16 23.25 -14.54
C HIS A 242 -9.52 24.39 -13.74
N TYR A 243 -8.19 24.51 -13.76
CA TYR A 243 -7.46 25.51 -12.97
C TYR A 243 -7.38 26.87 -13.67
N MET A 244 -7.18 26.87 -15.00
CA MET A 244 -7.09 28.11 -15.78
C MET A 244 -8.42 28.83 -15.91
N GLU A 245 -9.56 28.12 -15.85
CA GLU A 245 -10.88 28.75 -15.85
C GLU A 245 -11.27 29.37 -14.49
N LYS A 246 -10.80 28.84 -13.35
CA LYS A 246 -11.24 29.29 -12.01
C LYS A 246 -10.30 30.24 -11.25
N VAL A 247 -8.98 30.27 -11.48
CA VAL A 247 -8.02 30.89 -10.52
C VAL A 247 -7.00 31.88 -11.15
N LEU A 248 -7.44 32.83 -11.99
CA LEU A 248 -6.67 34.02 -12.40
C LEU A 248 -5.58 33.82 -13.47
N GLY A 249 -5.47 34.80 -14.36
CA GLY A 249 -4.42 34.92 -15.37
C GLY A 249 -3.01 35.05 -14.78
N PHE A 250 -2.36 33.91 -14.56
CA PHE A 250 -0.92 33.79 -14.37
C PHE A 250 -0.37 32.64 -15.22
N GLY A 251 0.68 32.94 -15.96
CA GLY A 251 1.35 32.03 -16.89
C GLY A 251 2.31 31.06 -16.22
N THR A 252 2.59 30.00 -16.98
CA THR A 252 3.89 29.30 -17.05
C THR A 252 4.44 28.74 -15.73
N GLN A 253 3.86 27.64 -15.24
CA GLN A 253 4.64 26.63 -14.49
C GLN A 253 4.31 25.19 -14.87
N PHE A 254 3.35 24.96 -15.77
CA PHE A 254 3.06 23.63 -16.31
C PHE A 254 3.72 23.42 -17.67
N ASP A 255 4.88 24.01 -17.98
CA ASP A 255 5.60 23.58 -19.18
C ASP A 255 6.09 22.14 -18.95
N ILE A 256 5.27 21.19 -19.41
CA ILE A 256 5.78 19.95 -19.95
C ILE A 256 6.73 20.44 -21.03
N ILE A 257 8.03 20.20 -20.82
CA ILE A 257 9.01 20.31 -21.88
C ILE A 257 8.53 19.32 -22.95
N ASP A 258 7.77 19.84 -23.90
CA ASP A 258 7.55 19.20 -25.18
C ASP A 258 8.95 19.04 -25.74
N GLY A 259 9.43 17.80 -25.73
CA GLY A 259 10.66 17.44 -26.40
C GLY A 259 10.45 17.62 -27.89
N GLU A 260 10.73 18.81 -28.39
CA GLU A 260 11.12 19.03 -29.78
C GLU A 260 12.64 18.82 -29.89
N GLY A 261 13.06 17.87 -30.72
CA GLY A 261 14.45 17.59 -31.08
C GLY A 261 14.85 16.13 -30.99
#